data_AF-A0A0A7LPS4-F1
#
_entry.id   AF-A0A0A7LPS4-F1
#
_cell.length_a   1.000
_cell.length_b   1.000
_cell.length_c   1.000
_cell.angle_alpha   90.00
_cell.angle_beta   90.00
_cell.angle_gamma   90.00
#
_symmetry.space_group_name_H-M   'P 1'
#
loop_
_entity.id
_entity.type
_entity.pdbx_description
1 polymer ?
#
loop_
_entity_poly.entity_id
_entity_poly.type
_entity_poly.pdbx_seq_one_letter_code
_entity_poly.pdbx_strand_id
1 'polypeptide(L)'
;MVFPLVVLQHHDLFLQARKLHTTTPLEAERLYRHIMAACGELHLDAVSHLGMVLNSRTPGMGLMYIVQAFLKARLLFPKSFEEGRDFLLYESPGNAFILNAYYAMGSELQKGRKWADALGLFEFLVLINPADEYGAGKWIARLKELVAAEGGTSDKASAPIIRS
;
A
#
# COMPACT_ATOMS: atom_id res chain seq x y z
N MET A 1 -19.53 3.21 -7.78
CA MET A 1 -18.46 3.18 -8.79
C MET A 1 -18.81 2.08 -9.79
N VAL A 2 -18.83 2.34 -11.10
CA VAL A 2 -19.07 1.29 -12.12
C VAL A 2 -17.72 0.73 -12.52
N PHE A 3 -17.50 -0.57 -12.30
CA PHE A 3 -16.26 -1.22 -12.71
C PHE A 3 -16.25 -1.49 -14.21
N PRO A 4 -15.12 -1.27 -14.90
CA PRO A 4 -14.98 -1.72 -16.28
C PRO A 4 -15.25 -3.23 -16.38
N LEU A 5 -16.06 -3.65 -17.35
CA LEU A 5 -16.43 -5.07 -17.54
C LEU A 5 -15.20 -5.98 -17.62
N VAL A 6 -14.12 -5.49 -18.25
CA VAL A 6 -12.85 -6.22 -18.35
C VAL A 6 -12.25 -6.54 -16.98
N VAL A 7 -12.40 -5.67 -15.98
CA VAL A 7 -11.91 -5.94 -14.62
C VAL A 7 -12.72 -7.05 -13.96
N LEU A 8 -14.05 -7.04 -14.14
CA LEU A 8 -14.93 -8.07 -13.58
C LEU A 8 -14.65 -9.45 -14.20
N GLN A 9 -14.41 -9.50 -15.51
CA GLN A 9 -14.08 -10.75 -16.23
C GLN A 9 -12.77 -11.40 -15.77
N HIS A 10 -11.86 -10.63 -15.18
CA HIS A 10 -10.55 -11.13 -14.71
C HIS A 10 -10.49 -11.28 -13.18
N HIS A 11 -11.59 -11.06 -12.46
CA HIS A 11 -11.59 -11.10 -11.00
C HIS A 11 -11.27 -12.50 -10.44
N ASP A 12 -11.83 -13.56 -11.01
CA ASP A 12 -11.54 -14.93 -10.57
C ASP A 12 -10.06 -15.29 -10.74
N LEU A 13 -9.46 -14.84 -11.85
CA LEU A 13 -8.02 -15.00 -12.09
C LEU A 13 -7.19 -14.22 -11.07
N PHE A 14 -7.64 -13.02 -10.68
CA PHE A 14 -7.01 -12.26 -9.60
C PHE A 14 -7.09 -13.00 -8.26
N LEU A 15 -8.25 -13.56 -7.91
CA LEU A 15 -8.43 -14.34 -6.68
C LEU A 15 -7.51 -15.58 -6.68
N GLN A 16 -7.33 -16.24 -7.83
CA GLN A 16 -6.38 -17.34 -7.99
C GLN A 16 -4.94 -16.86 -7.75
N ALA A 17 -4.53 -15.76 -8.40
CA ALA A 17 -3.20 -15.19 -8.22
C ALA A 17 -2.92 -14.79 -6.76
N ARG A 18 -3.94 -14.30 -6.05
CA ARG A 18 -3.85 -13.92 -4.63
C ARG A 18 -3.61 -15.13 -3.72
N LYS A 19 -4.27 -16.27 -3.99
CA LYS A 19 -4.04 -17.52 -3.24
C LYS A 19 -2.60 -18.03 -3.39
N LEU A 20 -2.00 -17.80 -4.56
CA LEU A 20 -0.64 -18.24 -4.89
C LEU A 20 0.45 -17.24 -4.46
N HIS A 21 0.06 -16.03 -4.03
CA HIS A 21 0.96 -14.89 -3.82
C HIS A 21 2.14 -15.22 -2.89
N THR A 22 1.89 -15.99 -1.83
CA THR A 22 2.90 -16.36 -0.83
C THR A 22 3.48 -17.76 -1.06
N THR A 23 2.73 -18.69 -1.66
CA THR A 23 3.14 -20.09 -1.81
C THR A 23 3.90 -20.36 -3.10
N THR A 24 3.46 -19.78 -4.22
CA THR A 24 4.07 -19.94 -5.55
C THR A 24 4.20 -18.57 -6.25
N PRO A 25 5.07 -17.67 -5.76
CA PRO A 25 5.13 -16.27 -6.20
C PRO A 25 5.43 -16.12 -7.71
N LEU A 26 6.17 -17.05 -8.32
CA LEU A 26 6.40 -17.06 -9.77
C LEU A 26 5.12 -17.32 -10.58
N GLU A 27 4.24 -18.18 -10.08
CA GLU A 27 2.96 -18.47 -10.72
C GLU A 27 1.99 -17.30 -10.52
N ALA A 28 1.94 -16.76 -9.31
CA ALA A 28 1.19 -15.53 -9.02
C ALA A 28 1.62 -14.38 -9.94
N GLU A 29 2.93 -14.16 -10.13
CA GLU A 29 3.47 -13.16 -11.05
C GLU A 29 2.93 -13.34 -12.47
N ARG A 30 2.94 -14.58 -13.00
CA ARG A 30 2.42 -14.87 -14.35
C ARG A 30 0.95 -14.50 -14.48
N LEU A 31 0.14 -14.82 -13.47
CA LEU A 31 -1.29 -14.49 -13.49
C LEU A 31 -1.51 -12.97 -13.38
N TYR A 32 -0.79 -12.27 -12.50
CA TYR A 32 -0.90 -10.80 -12.44
C TYR A 32 -0.48 -10.13 -13.75
N ARG A 33 0.59 -10.61 -14.40
CA ARG A 33 0.99 -10.12 -15.72
C ARG A 33 -0.06 -10.39 -16.80
N HIS A 34 -0.72 -11.54 -16.75
CA HIS A 34 -1.83 -11.85 -17.66
C HIS A 34 -3.00 -10.88 -17.45
N ILE A 35 -3.40 -10.64 -16.21
CA ILE A 35 -4.45 -9.67 -15.87
C ILE A 35 -4.07 -8.27 -16.36
N MET A 36 -2.82 -7.85 -16.14
CA MET A 36 -2.34 -6.55 -16.60
C MET A 36 -2.26 -6.43 -18.13
N ALA A 37 -1.96 -7.51 -18.86
CA ALA A 37 -1.99 -7.51 -20.32
C ALA A 37 -3.42 -7.28 -20.86
N ALA A 38 -4.44 -7.78 -20.17
CA ALA A 38 -5.84 -7.65 -20.58
C ALA A 38 -6.51 -6.37 -20.08
N CYS A 39 -6.29 -6.01 -18.81
CA CYS A 39 -6.94 -4.90 -18.14
C CYS A 39 -6.12 -3.60 -18.18
N GLY A 40 -4.85 -3.68 -18.59
CA GLY A 40 -3.89 -2.62 -18.35
C GLY A 40 -3.83 -2.23 -16.89
N GLU A 41 -3.89 -0.94 -16.64
CA GLU A 41 -3.80 -0.34 -15.31
C GLU A 41 -5.17 -0.15 -14.64
N LEU A 42 -6.24 -0.72 -15.21
CA LEU A 42 -7.60 -0.63 -14.66
C LEU A 42 -7.81 -1.60 -13.50
N HIS A 43 -7.08 -2.71 -13.45
CA HIS A 43 -7.16 -3.67 -12.36
C HIS A 43 -6.13 -3.32 -11.27
N LEU A 44 -6.36 -2.22 -10.55
CA LEU A 44 -5.42 -1.67 -9.56
C LEU A 44 -4.94 -2.69 -8.51
N ASP A 45 -5.84 -3.60 -8.10
CA ASP A 45 -5.50 -4.67 -7.16
C ASP A 45 -4.38 -5.59 -7.69
N ALA A 46 -4.46 -5.99 -8.96
CA ALA A 46 -3.46 -6.82 -9.61
C ALA A 46 -2.14 -6.05 -9.83
N VAL A 47 -2.21 -4.75 -10.11
CA VAL A 47 -1.04 -3.86 -10.21
C VAL A 47 -0.29 -3.80 -8.88
N SER A 48 -0.99 -3.53 -7.78
CA SER A 48 -0.39 -3.52 -6.44
C SER A 48 0.23 -4.87 -6.08
N HIS A 49 -0.49 -5.97 -6.31
CA HIS A 49 0.00 -7.31 -5.97
C HIS A 49 1.18 -7.74 -6.84
N LEU A 50 1.22 -7.39 -8.13
CA LEU A 50 2.39 -7.62 -8.98
C LEU A 50 3.60 -6.88 -8.42
N GLY A 51 3.41 -5.61 -8.06
CA GLY A 51 4.43 -4.81 -7.41
C GLY A 51 4.98 -5.49 -6.16
N MET A 52 4.10 -5.94 -5.26
CA MET A 52 4.51 -6.63 -4.04
C MET A 52 5.29 -7.93 -4.30
N VAL A 53 4.85 -8.77 -5.24
CA VAL A 53 5.54 -10.02 -5.61
C VAL A 53 6.93 -9.75 -6.20
N LEU A 54 7.04 -8.77 -7.09
CA LEU A 54 8.33 -8.41 -7.68
C LEU A 54 9.29 -7.88 -6.60
N ASN A 55 8.76 -7.02 -5.71
CA ASN A 55 9.57 -6.36 -4.71
C ASN A 55 9.98 -7.25 -3.52
N SER A 56 9.21 -8.31 -3.23
CA SER A 56 9.58 -9.31 -2.22
C SER A 56 10.74 -10.19 -2.67
N ARG A 57 10.86 -10.44 -3.98
CA ARG A 57 11.95 -11.21 -4.58
C ARG A 57 13.19 -10.36 -4.85
N THR A 58 12.99 -9.14 -5.33
CA THR A 58 14.07 -8.23 -5.69
C THR A 58 13.68 -6.80 -5.32
N PRO A 59 14.23 -6.24 -4.23
CA PRO A 59 13.92 -4.89 -3.81
C PRO A 59 14.14 -3.87 -4.94
N GLY A 60 13.16 -3.00 -5.14
CA GLY A 60 13.11 -1.98 -6.20
C GLY A 60 12.35 -2.40 -7.45
N MET A 61 12.34 -3.69 -7.82
CA MET A 61 11.75 -4.15 -9.09
C MET A 61 10.23 -3.92 -9.21
N GLY A 62 9.54 -3.93 -8.07
CA GLY A 62 8.09 -3.74 -8.03
C GLY A 62 7.62 -2.34 -7.69
N LEU A 63 8.54 -1.43 -7.33
CA LEU A 63 8.21 -0.16 -6.70
C LEU A 63 7.35 0.74 -7.60
N MET A 64 7.65 0.77 -8.91
CA MET A 64 6.87 1.56 -9.87
C MET A 64 5.39 1.17 -9.87
N TYR A 65 5.08 -0.12 -9.86
CA TYR A 65 3.70 -0.61 -9.82
C TYR A 65 2.99 -0.22 -8.52
N ILE A 66 3.69 -0.30 -7.38
CA ILE A 66 3.13 0.09 -6.07
C ILE A 66 2.83 1.59 -6.03
N VAL A 67 3.79 2.43 -6.44
CA VAL A 67 3.63 3.89 -6.48
C VAL A 67 2.49 4.29 -7.41
N GLN A 68 2.44 3.69 -8.60
CA GLN A 68 1.40 3.96 -9.58
C GLN A 68 0.01 3.59 -9.06
N ALA A 69 -0.16 2.41 -8.47
CA ALA A 69 -1.43 1.99 -7.90
C ALA A 69 -1.87 2.93 -6.77
N PHE A 70 -0.93 3.33 -5.90
CA PHE A 70 -1.18 4.29 -4.84
C PHE A 70 -1.64 5.65 -5.37
N LEU A 71 -0.93 6.23 -6.34
CA LEU A 71 -1.31 7.53 -6.92
C LEU A 71 -2.70 7.48 -7.57
N LYS A 72 -3.03 6.37 -8.25
CA LYS A 72 -4.37 6.20 -8.82
C LYS A 72 -5.45 6.02 -7.76
N ALA A 73 -5.18 5.25 -6.71
CA ALA A 73 -6.11 5.07 -5.60
C ALA A 73 -6.47 6.41 -4.94
N ARG A 74 -5.48 7.31 -4.77
CA ARG A 74 -5.70 8.65 -4.22
C ARG A 74 -6.65 9.52 -5.06
N LEU A 75 -6.66 9.33 -6.38
CA LEU A 75 -7.52 10.09 -7.28
C LEU A 75 -8.97 9.59 -7.30
N LEU A 76 -9.26 8.46 -6.66
CA LEU A 76 -10.59 7.83 -6.68
C LEU A 76 -11.46 8.23 -5.48
N PHE A 77 -10.89 8.92 -4.49
CA PHE A 77 -11.70 9.53 -3.43
C PHE A 77 -12.60 10.62 -4.01
N PRO A 78 -13.89 10.66 -3.65
CA PRO A 78 -14.76 11.78 -3.98
C PRO A 78 -14.18 13.10 -3.45
N LYS A 79 -14.43 14.22 -4.15
CA LYS A 79 -14.00 15.55 -3.68
C LYS A 79 -14.59 15.94 -2.32
N SER A 80 -15.71 15.34 -1.95
CA SER A 80 -16.39 15.53 -0.67
C SER A 80 -15.92 14.56 0.41
N PHE A 81 -14.92 13.71 0.14
CA PHE A 81 -14.42 12.75 1.12
C PHE A 81 -13.73 13.49 2.26
N GLU A 82 -14.16 13.23 3.49
CA GLU A 82 -13.63 13.81 4.71
C GLU A 82 -12.96 12.75 5.58
N GLU A 83 -11.64 12.86 5.76
CA GLU A 83 -10.86 11.97 6.62
C GLU A 83 -11.40 11.97 8.07
N GLY A 84 -11.63 10.78 8.63
CA GLY A 84 -12.16 10.60 9.99
C GLY A 84 -13.66 10.78 10.13
N ARG A 85 -14.35 11.18 9.06
CA ARG A 85 -15.82 11.17 8.97
C ARG A 85 -16.31 10.09 8.02
N ASP A 86 -15.68 9.98 6.86
CA ASP A 86 -16.03 9.01 5.84
C ASP A 86 -15.19 7.75 5.95
N PHE A 87 -15.83 6.61 5.71
CA PHE A 87 -15.20 5.30 5.74
C PHE A 87 -15.32 4.58 4.41
N LEU A 88 -14.33 3.76 4.14
CA LEU A 88 -14.25 2.84 3.03
C LEU A 88 -14.46 1.42 3.57
N LEU A 89 -15.63 0.85 3.27
CA LEU A 89 -15.93 -0.55 3.57
C LEU A 89 -15.03 -1.45 2.73
N TYR A 90 -14.64 -2.63 3.18
CA TYR A 90 -13.94 -3.58 2.32
C TYR A 90 -14.90 -4.29 1.37
N GLU A 91 -14.75 -4.08 0.06
CA GLU A 91 -15.51 -4.80 -0.97
C GLU A 91 -14.60 -5.29 -2.10
N SER A 92 -14.74 -6.57 -2.50
CA SER A 92 -13.97 -7.21 -3.57
C SER A 92 -14.88 -8.09 -4.45
N PRO A 93 -15.04 -7.80 -5.77
CA PRO A 93 -14.52 -6.63 -6.47
C PRO A 93 -15.30 -5.38 -6.02
N GLY A 94 -14.57 -4.35 -5.65
CA GLY A 94 -15.12 -3.15 -5.02
C GLY A 94 -13.99 -2.19 -4.74
N ASN A 95 -14.03 -1.49 -3.62
CA ASN A 95 -13.04 -0.52 -3.20
C ASN A 95 -11.82 -1.09 -2.45
N ALA A 96 -11.73 -2.41 -2.24
CA ALA A 96 -10.60 -3.04 -1.54
C ALA A 96 -9.23 -2.71 -2.16
N PHE A 97 -9.17 -2.46 -3.47
CA PHE A 97 -7.94 -2.06 -4.16
C PHE A 97 -7.36 -0.72 -3.64
N ILE A 98 -8.20 0.20 -3.14
CA ILE A 98 -7.74 1.47 -2.57
C ILE A 98 -6.97 1.16 -1.29
N LEU A 99 -7.58 0.39 -0.39
CA LEU A 99 -6.97 -0.02 0.87
C LEU A 99 -5.66 -0.78 0.62
N ASN A 100 -5.67 -1.71 -0.32
CA ASN A 100 -4.48 -2.46 -0.70
C ASN A 100 -3.35 -1.57 -1.22
N ALA A 101 -3.66 -0.59 -2.08
CA ALA A 101 -2.66 0.31 -2.65
C ALA A 101 -1.98 1.17 -1.57
N TYR A 102 -2.75 1.66 -0.61
CA TYR A 102 -2.21 2.37 0.56
C TYR A 102 -1.36 1.44 1.43
N TYR A 103 -1.81 0.22 1.68
CA TYR A 103 -1.08 -0.72 2.54
C TYR A 103 0.26 -1.14 1.90
N ALA A 104 0.24 -1.41 0.60
CA ALA A 104 1.44 -1.72 -0.18
C ALA A 104 2.44 -0.56 -0.14
N MET A 105 1.98 0.68 -0.35
CA MET A 105 2.86 1.86 -0.28
C MET A 105 3.42 2.09 1.12
N GLY A 106 2.59 1.98 2.18
CA GLY A 106 3.03 2.08 3.57
C GLY A 106 4.09 1.04 3.92
N SER A 107 3.91 -0.19 3.44
CA SER A 107 4.89 -1.28 3.60
C SER A 107 6.22 -0.97 2.92
N GLU A 108 6.20 -0.36 1.73
CA GLU A 108 7.42 0.04 1.03
C GLU A 108 8.15 1.21 1.69
N LEU A 109 7.41 2.20 2.20
CA LEU A 109 7.99 3.30 2.98
C LEU A 109 8.65 2.77 4.26
N GLN A 110 8.03 1.80 4.93
CA GLN A 110 8.62 1.13 6.09
C GLN A 110 9.92 0.41 5.72
N LYS A 111 9.94 -0.39 4.63
CA LYS A 111 11.20 -1.04 4.17
C LYS A 111 12.29 -0.02 3.85
N GLY A 112 11.90 1.13 3.28
CA GLY A 112 12.78 2.26 2.98
C GLY A 112 13.16 3.14 4.18
N ARG A 113 12.78 2.77 5.41
CA ARG A 113 13.02 3.53 6.64
C ARG A 113 12.42 4.94 6.67
N LYS A 114 11.41 5.21 5.85
CA LYS A 114 10.67 6.46 5.86
C LYS A 114 9.55 6.37 6.88
N TRP A 115 9.91 6.36 8.17
CA TRP A 115 8.96 6.01 9.24
C TRP A 115 7.79 6.97 9.36
N ALA A 116 8.03 8.27 9.24
CA ALA A 116 6.98 9.28 9.32
C ALA A 116 5.96 9.13 8.18
N ASP A 117 6.44 8.97 6.94
CA ASP A 117 5.57 8.75 5.78
C ASP A 117 4.79 7.43 5.90
N ALA A 118 5.45 6.35 6.34
CA ALA A 118 4.80 5.06 6.56
C ALA A 118 3.72 5.14 7.64
N LEU A 119 4.02 5.83 8.75
CA LEU A 119 3.08 6.05 9.85
C LEU A 119 1.82 6.77 9.35
N GLY A 120 2.00 7.87 8.61
CA GLY A 120 0.88 8.64 8.06
C GLY A 120 -0.05 7.80 7.18
N LEU A 121 0.50 6.90 6.34
CA LEU A 121 -0.33 6.02 5.52
C LEU A 121 -1.07 4.95 6.32
N PHE A 122 -0.45 4.36 7.34
CA PHE A 122 -1.13 3.36 8.17
C PHE A 122 -2.17 3.98 9.10
N GLU A 123 -1.93 5.17 9.65
CA GLU A 123 -2.92 5.92 10.41
C GLU A 123 -4.11 6.31 9.54
N PHE A 124 -3.85 6.82 8.32
CA PHE A 124 -4.90 7.11 7.35
C PHE A 124 -5.72 5.85 7.03
N LEU A 125 -5.07 4.70 6.79
CA LEU A 125 -5.77 3.44 6.51
C LEU A 125 -6.72 3.03 7.62
N VAL A 126 -6.26 3.03 8.87
CA VAL A 126 -7.10 2.68 10.02
C VAL A 126 -8.25 3.70 10.19
N LEU A 127 -7.99 4.97 9.89
CA LEU A 127 -8.99 6.03 9.97
C LEU A 127 -10.12 5.81 8.95
N ILE A 128 -9.77 5.52 7.70
CA ILE A 128 -10.76 5.33 6.63
C ILE A 128 -11.33 3.92 6.60
N ASN A 129 -10.70 2.94 7.25
CA ASN A 129 -11.16 1.56 7.29
C ASN A 129 -10.99 1.00 8.72
N PRO A 130 -11.91 1.34 9.65
CA PRO A 130 -11.76 1.00 11.07
C PRO A 130 -11.80 -0.50 11.39
N ALA A 131 -12.32 -1.33 10.49
CA ALA A 131 -12.29 -2.79 10.61
C ALA A 131 -10.88 -3.38 10.35
N ASP A 132 -9.94 -2.56 9.86
CA ASP A 132 -8.52 -2.87 9.66
C ASP A 132 -8.29 -4.18 8.89
N GLU A 133 -8.99 -4.38 7.78
CA GLU A 133 -8.99 -5.62 7.00
C GLU A 133 -7.60 -6.00 6.47
N TYR A 134 -6.70 -5.02 6.33
CA TYR A 134 -5.31 -5.23 5.93
C TYR A 134 -4.32 -5.29 7.11
N GLY A 135 -4.78 -5.08 8.35
CA GLY A 135 -3.97 -5.15 9.55
C GLY A 135 -2.90 -4.06 9.63
N ALA A 136 -3.21 -2.85 9.16
CA ALA A 136 -2.38 -1.66 9.24
C ALA A 136 -2.13 -1.22 10.69
N GLY A 137 -3.12 -1.40 11.57
CA GLY A 137 -3.07 -0.94 12.95
C GLY A 137 -1.91 -1.54 13.76
N LYS A 138 -1.51 -2.77 13.45
CA LYS A 138 -0.39 -3.45 14.14
C LYS A 138 0.96 -2.74 14.00
N TRP A 139 1.12 -1.89 12.98
CA TRP A 139 2.39 -1.20 12.71
C TRP A 139 2.52 0.15 13.42
N ILE A 140 1.40 0.78 13.82
CA ILE A 140 1.35 2.18 14.26
C ILE A 140 2.20 2.41 15.51
N ALA A 141 2.06 1.58 16.54
CA ALA A 141 2.80 1.76 17.79
C ALA A 141 4.32 1.74 17.57
N ARG A 142 4.81 0.75 16.81
CA ARG A 142 6.23 0.63 16.51
C ARG A 142 6.75 1.79 15.66
N LEU A 143 5.97 2.26 14.71
CA LEU A 143 6.36 3.39 13.87
C LEU A 143 6.44 4.70 14.66
N LYS A 144 5.55 4.92 15.63
CA LYS A 144 5.62 6.09 16.55
C LYS A 144 6.93 6.11 17.34
N GLU A 145 7.37 4.96 17.86
CA GLU A 145 8.66 4.83 18.54
C GLU A 145 9.83 5.19 17.62
N LEU A 146 9.81 4.69 16.37
CA LEU A 146 10.87 4.93 15.40
C LEU A 146 10.95 6.41 14.98
N VAL A 147 9.80 7.05 14.76
CA VAL A 147 9.74 8.50 14.44
C VAL A 147 10.29 9.33 15.61
N ALA A 148 9.90 9.02 16.85
CA ALA A 148 10.40 9.73 18.02
C ALA A 148 11.92 9.55 18.22
N ALA A 149 12.44 8.34 17.93
CA ALA A 149 13.86 8.05 18.03
C ALA A 149 14.71 8.86 17.02
N GLU A 150 14.22 9.05 15.79
CA GLU A 150 14.92 9.84 14.77
C GLU A 150 14.96 11.35 15.12
N GLY A 151 13.88 11.88 15.68
CA GLY A 151 13.85 13.27 16.19
C GLY A 151 14.84 13.51 17.33
N GLY A 152 14.95 12.56 18.27
CA GLY A 152 15.85 12.66 19.42
C GLY A 152 17.34 12.53 19.11
N THR A 153 17.70 11.97 17.94
CA THR A 153 19.10 11.91 17.48
C THR A 153 19.62 13.24 16.91
N SER A 154 18.74 14.09 16.39
CA SER A 154 19.11 15.42 15.86
C SER A 154 19.51 16.40 16.98
N ASP A 155 18.79 16.38 18.11
CA ASP A 155 19.00 17.34 19.21
C ASP A 155 20.27 17.07 20.04
N LYS A 156 20.87 15.87 19.92
CA LYS A 156 22.13 15.54 20.62
C LYS A 156 23.40 16.01 19.89
N ALA A 157 23.29 16.57 18.68
CA ALA A 157 24.42 17.08 17.92
C ALA A 157 24.79 18.55 18.24
N SER A 158 24.04 19.22 19.11
CA SER A 158 24.28 20.63 19.49
C SER A 158 25.00 20.76 20.84
N ALA A 159 26.19 20.18 20.99
CA ALA A 159 27.06 20.51 22.12
C ALA A 159 27.84 21.82 21.80
N PRO A 160 27.91 22.79 22.72
CA PRO A 160 28.58 24.06 22.45
C PRO A 160 30.09 23.83 22.39
N ILE A 161 30.72 24.34 21.33
CA ILE A 161 32.18 24.44 21.25
C ILE A 161 32.62 25.44 22.33
N ILE A 162 33.12 24.95 23.45
CA ILE A 162 33.86 25.76 24.41
C ILE A 162 35.20 26.08 23.76
N ARG A 163 35.38 27.34 23.35
CA ARG A 163 36.69 27.87 22.95
C ARG A 163 37.44 28.30 24.21
N SER A 164 38.56 27.63 24.50
CA SER A 164 39.62 28.10 25.39
C SER A 164 40.72 28.77 24.59
#